data_AF-A0A7V9EAE0-F1
#
_entry.id   AF-A0A7V9EAE0-F1
#
_cell.length_a   1.000
_cell.length_b   1.000
_cell.length_c   1.000
_cell.angle_alpha   90.00
_cell.angle_beta   90.00
_cell.angle_gamma   90.00
#
_symmetry.space_group_name_H-M   'P 1'
#
loop_
_entity.id
_entity.type
_entity.pdbx_description
1 polymer ?
#
loop_
_entity_poly.entity_id
_entity_poly.type
_entity_poly.pdbx_seq_one_letter_code
_entity_poly.pdbx_strand_id
1 'polypeptide(L)'
;MTFPSTKTARQQLVIELLNTNAVHSQTDLAELLAARGVEVTQATLSRDLVELDAVRVRHSGGGLVYAVPAEGGDRTPRPATESASTQARLARLCNELLASVRGSANLVVLRTPPGAAQFFASAIDRADRPQLLGTIAGDDTVLVICTEPDGGEAVARYFTDLAAHARPAPPTARAQDPARTPDTRQKP
;
A
#
# COMPACT_ATOMS: atom_id res chain seq x y z
N MET A 1 25.25 6.65 -21.36
CA MET A 1 24.15 7.24 -22.15
C MET A 1 23.04 7.56 -21.18
N THR A 2 22.85 8.84 -20.85
CA THR A 2 21.91 9.30 -19.82
C THR A 2 20.52 9.39 -20.42
N PHE A 3 19.58 8.58 -19.92
CA PHE A 3 18.19 8.67 -20.35
C PHE A 3 17.53 9.84 -19.63
N PRO A 4 16.85 10.78 -20.33
CA PRO A 4 15.98 11.73 -19.65
C PRO A 4 14.74 10.97 -19.18
N SER A 5 14.77 10.44 -17.95
CA SER A 5 13.58 9.99 -17.26
C SER A 5 12.72 11.22 -16.94
N THR A 6 11.42 11.19 -17.27
CA THR A 6 10.49 12.25 -16.87
C THR A 6 10.50 12.42 -15.34
N LYS A 7 10.12 13.62 -14.86
CA LYS A 7 10.03 13.90 -13.42
C LYS A 7 9.23 12.81 -12.67
N THR A 8 8.08 12.42 -13.22
CA THR A 8 7.23 11.36 -12.66
C THR A 8 7.95 10.01 -12.61
N ALA A 9 8.63 9.60 -13.69
CA ALA A 9 9.37 8.34 -13.71
C ALA A 9 10.51 8.34 -12.68
N ARG A 10 11.24 9.46 -12.56
CA ARG A 10 12.29 9.63 -11.55
C ARG A 10 11.73 9.55 -10.13
N GLN A 11 10.62 10.23 -9.84
CA GLN A 11 9.99 10.21 -8.52
C GLN A 11 9.49 8.82 -8.15
N GLN A 12 8.96 8.05 -9.10
CA GLN A 12 8.59 6.64 -8.87
C GLN A 12 9.81 5.78 -8.53
N LEU A 13 10.92 5.97 -9.23
CA LEU A 13 12.21 5.32 -8.90
C LEU A 13 12.72 5.71 -7.51
N VAL A 14 12.60 6.99 -7.11
CA VAL A 14 12.94 7.43 -5.76
C VAL A 14 12.09 6.71 -4.71
N ILE A 15 10.77 6.64 -4.89
CA ILE A 15 9.87 5.92 -3.98
C ILE A 15 10.28 4.44 -3.87
N GLU A 16 10.55 3.78 -5.00
CA GLU A 16 11.00 2.38 -5.03
C GLU A 16 12.30 2.18 -4.23
N LEU A 17 13.30 3.03 -4.46
CA LEU A 17 14.61 2.95 -3.79
C LEU A 17 14.49 3.19 -2.29
N LEU A 18 13.68 4.17 -1.86
CA LEU A 18 13.43 4.45 -0.44
C LEU A 18 12.67 3.32 0.27
N ASN A 19 11.87 2.54 -0.46
CA ASN A 19 11.13 1.40 0.10
C ASN A 19 11.98 0.11 0.20
N THR A 20 13.00 -0.03 -0.65
CA THR A 20 13.80 -1.26 -0.77
C THR A 20 15.21 -1.14 -0.20
N ASN A 21 15.69 0.08 0.07
CA ASN A 21 17.04 0.34 0.57
C ASN A 21 17.00 1.23 1.82
N ALA A 22 17.97 1.03 2.71
CA ALA A 22 18.20 1.93 3.84
C ALA A 22 18.96 3.18 3.37
N VAL A 23 18.24 4.17 2.84
CA VAL A 23 18.85 5.38 2.28
C VAL A 23 19.15 6.39 3.38
N HIS A 24 20.43 6.62 3.66
CA HIS A 24 20.87 7.44 4.79
C HIS A 24 21.11 8.91 4.43
N SER A 25 21.34 9.21 3.16
CA SER A 25 21.64 10.56 2.67
C SER A 25 21.14 10.77 1.24
N GLN A 26 21.10 12.03 0.78
CA GLN A 26 20.76 12.33 -0.61
C GLN A 26 21.88 11.92 -1.58
N THR A 27 23.13 11.89 -1.13
CA THR A 27 24.26 11.37 -1.94
C THR A 27 24.10 9.88 -2.20
N ASP A 28 23.76 9.13 -1.16
CA ASP A 28 23.44 7.69 -1.23
C ASP A 28 22.28 7.41 -2.20
N LEU A 29 21.21 8.22 -2.13
CA LEU A 29 20.11 8.15 -3.12
C LEU A 29 20.56 8.45 -4.55
N ALA A 30 21.47 9.41 -4.74
CA ALA A 30 22.00 9.77 -6.05
C ALA A 30 22.86 8.64 -6.64
N GLU A 31 23.65 7.95 -5.82
CA GLU A 31 24.46 6.79 -6.24
C GLU A 31 23.56 5.62 -6.69
N LEU A 32 22.49 5.34 -5.94
CA LEU A 32 21.50 4.31 -6.31
C LEU A 32 20.78 4.63 -7.62
N LEU A 33 20.43 5.91 -7.86
CA LEU A 33 19.84 6.34 -9.12
C LEU A 33 20.83 6.29 -10.28
N ALA A 34 22.08 6.66 -10.06
CA ALA A 34 23.14 6.58 -11.06
C ALA A 34 23.39 5.12 -11.49
N ALA A 35 23.34 4.16 -10.55
CA ALA A 35 23.40 2.73 -10.84
C ALA A 35 22.23 2.25 -11.74
N ARG A 36 21.09 2.95 -11.71
CA ARG A 36 19.92 2.73 -12.58
C ARG A 36 19.97 3.57 -13.87
N GLY A 37 21.07 4.27 -14.14
CA GLY A 37 21.25 5.10 -15.34
C GLY A 37 20.58 6.48 -15.28
N VAL A 38 20.15 6.93 -14.10
CA VAL A 38 19.50 8.22 -13.86
C VAL A 38 20.42 9.14 -13.08
N GLU A 39 21.03 10.11 -13.76
CA GLU A 39 21.85 11.13 -13.10
C GLU A 39 21.02 12.35 -12.70
N VAL A 40 21.15 12.76 -11.45
CA VAL A 40 20.36 13.83 -10.84
C VAL A 40 21.25 14.70 -9.96
N THR A 41 20.95 15.99 -9.91
CA THR A 41 21.63 16.90 -8.99
C THR A 41 21.05 16.79 -7.59
N GLN A 42 21.84 17.15 -6.59
CA GLN A 42 21.37 17.23 -5.20
C GLN A 42 20.17 18.20 -5.06
N ALA A 43 20.14 19.30 -5.80
CA ALA A 43 19.02 20.24 -5.80
C ALA A 43 17.72 19.61 -6.35
N THR A 44 17.83 18.77 -7.39
CA THR A 44 16.71 18.02 -7.95
C THR A 44 16.17 17.00 -6.94
N LEU A 45 17.05 16.21 -6.35
CA LEU A 45 16.67 15.22 -5.33
C LEU A 45 16.04 15.85 -4.10
N SER A 46 16.59 16.98 -3.63
CA SER A 46 16.03 17.71 -2.51
C SER A 46 14.58 18.15 -2.80
N ARG A 47 14.31 18.69 -4.00
CA ARG A 47 12.95 19.06 -4.41
C ARG A 47 12.03 17.85 -4.52
N ASP A 48 12.49 16.76 -5.13
CA ASP A 48 11.69 15.55 -5.26
C ASP A 48 11.33 14.96 -3.89
N LEU A 49 12.28 14.91 -2.94
CA LEU A 49 12.02 14.43 -1.58
C LEU A 49 11.01 15.31 -0.84
N VAL A 50 11.06 16.63 -1.03
CA VAL A 50 10.07 17.56 -0.46
C VAL A 50 8.69 17.34 -1.10
N GLU A 51 8.62 17.23 -2.42
CA GLU A 51 7.34 17.00 -3.13
C GLU A 51 6.72 15.63 -2.82
N LEU A 52 7.55 14.64 -2.48
CA LEU A 52 7.12 13.31 -2.04
C LEU A 52 6.84 13.25 -0.54
N ASP A 53 6.91 14.36 0.20
CA ASP A 53 6.75 14.41 1.66
C ASP A 53 7.68 13.41 2.40
N ALA A 54 8.86 13.14 1.87
CA ALA A 54 9.78 12.17 2.43
C ALA A 54 10.32 12.63 3.80
N VAL A 55 10.25 11.75 4.79
CA VAL A 55 10.66 12.00 6.17
C VAL A 55 11.82 11.10 6.58
N ARG A 56 12.59 11.51 7.60
CA ARG A 56 13.61 10.65 8.19
C ARG A 56 13.04 9.84 9.34
N VAL A 57 13.19 8.51 9.28
CA VAL A 57 12.72 7.56 10.30
C VAL A 57 13.86 6.73 10.85
N ARG A 58 13.73 6.28 12.11
CA ARG A 58 14.72 5.38 12.72
C ARG A 58 14.58 3.98 12.15
N HIS A 59 15.66 3.44 11.60
CA HIS A 59 15.78 2.08 11.11
C HIS A 59 16.23 1.14 12.25
N SER A 60 15.89 -0.15 12.15
CA SER A 60 16.16 -1.18 13.16
C SER A 60 17.65 -1.34 13.50
N GLY A 61 18.55 -1.01 12.57
CA GLY A 61 20.00 -0.97 12.76
C GLY A 61 20.55 0.27 13.48
N GLY A 62 19.71 1.19 13.97
CA GLY A 62 20.13 2.34 14.79
C GLY A 62 20.45 3.64 14.02
N GLY A 63 20.21 3.68 12.71
CA GLY A 63 20.38 4.86 11.85
C GLY A 63 19.08 5.55 11.46
N LEU A 64 19.14 6.80 11.00
CA LEU A 64 18.01 7.50 10.39
C LEU A 64 18.06 7.34 8.86
N VAL A 65 16.97 6.90 8.25
CA VAL A 65 16.81 6.69 6.80
C VAL A 65 15.65 7.52 6.25
N TYR A 66 15.70 7.85 4.97
CA TYR A 66 14.57 8.47 4.28
C TYR A 66 13.45 7.44 4.04
N ALA A 67 12.20 7.87 4.19
CA ALA A 67 11.01 7.10 3.89
C ALA A 67 9.89 8.02 3.40
N VAL A 68 9.05 7.54 2.49
CA VAL A 68 7.87 8.28 2.01
C VAL A 68 6.65 7.81 2.81
N PRO A 69 5.82 8.73 3.36
CA PRO A 69 4.56 8.35 3.99
C PRO A 69 3.70 7.57 3.00
N ALA A 70 3.26 6.35 3.35
CA ALA A 70 2.25 5.67 2.56
C ALA A 70 0.99 6.55 2.54
N GLU A 71 0.36 6.71 1.37
CA GLU A 71 -0.97 7.32 1.29
C GLU A 71 -1.89 6.59 2.28
N GLY A 72 -2.30 7.30 3.35
CA GLY A 72 -3.09 6.75 4.45
C GLY A 72 -2.37 6.57 5.79
N GLY A 73 -2.17 7.69 6.50
CA GLY A 73 -2.71 7.88 7.85
C GLY A 73 -2.11 7.16 9.07
N ASP A 74 -1.14 6.25 8.94
CA ASP A 74 -0.50 5.63 10.11
C ASP A 74 0.97 6.07 10.24
N ARG A 75 1.23 6.94 11.23
CA ARG A 75 2.52 7.59 11.47
C ARG A 75 3.43 6.81 12.42
N THR A 76 3.17 5.52 12.63
CA THR A 76 4.05 4.66 13.43
C THR A 76 4.85 3.70 12.52
N PRO A 77 6.13 3.98 12.24
CA PRO A 77 6.97 3.06 11.47
C PRO A 77 7.28 1.84 12.33
N ARG A 78 6.68 0.71 12.00
CA ARG A 78 7.19 -0.60 12.41
C ARG A 78 7.98 -1.18 11.24
N PRO A 79 9.11 -1.88 11.49
CA PRO A 79 9.74 -2.67 10.46
C PRO A 79 8.76 -3.79 10.10
N ALA A 80 7.95 -3.54 9.09
CA ALA A 80 7.22 -4.61 8.44
C ALA A 80 8.28 -5.44 7.73
N THR A 81 8.34 -6.73 8.03
CA THR A 81 8.83 -7.69 7.03
C THR A 81 8.18 -7.32 5.69
N GLU A 82 8.93 -7.25 4.61
CA GLU A 82 8.46 -6.74 3.29
C GLU A 82 7.12 -7.35 2.85
N SER A 83 6.85 -8.58 3.28
CA SER A 83 5.58 -9.29 3.07
C SER A 83 4.39 -8.70 3.86
N ALA A 84 4.61 -8.27 5.11
CA ALA A 84 3.55 -7.73 5.97
C ALA A 84 3.09 -6.32 5.52
N SER A 85 4.00 -5.48 5.04
CA SER A 85 3.65 -4.15 4.49
C SER A 85 2.94 -4.28 3.15
N THR A 86 3.40 -5.19 2.29
CA THR A 86 2.81 -5.43 0.97
C THR A 86 1.41 -6.04 1.11
N GLN A 87 1.21 -6.96 2.04
CA GLN A 87 -0.10 -7.52 2.33
C GLN A 87 -1.07 -6.49 2.94
N ALA A 88 -0.59 -5.63 3.84
CA ALA A 88 -1.40 -4.54 4.38
C ALA A 88 -1.82 -3.53 3.29
N ARG A 89 -0.91 -3.21 2.36
CA ARG A 89 -1.23 -2.37 1.20
C ARG A 89 -2.27 -3.02 0.29
N LEU A 90 -2.10 -4.30 -0.04
CA LEU A 90 -3.07 -5.02 -0.85
C LEU A 90 -4.45 -5.05 -0.17
N ALA A 91 -4.51 -5.26 1.14
CA ALA A 91 -5.76 -5.22 1.91
C ALA A 91 -6.50 -3.87 1.77
N ARG A 92 -5.77 -2.76 1.88
CA ARG A 92 -6.34 -1.41 1.68
C ARG A 92 -6.86 -1.22 0.26
N LEU A 93 -6.09 -1.60 -0.74
CA LEU A 93 -6.51 -1.49 -2.14
C LEU A 93 -7.72 -2.37 -2.46
N CYS A 94 -7.80 -3.57 -1.87
CA CYS A 94 -9.01 -4.40 -1.97
C CYS A 94 -10.22 -3.69 -1.36
N ASN A 95 -10.06 -2.96 -0.26
CA ASN A 95 -11.17 -2.21 0.34
C ASN A 95 -11.63 -1.02 -0.51
N GLU A 96 -10.68 -0.33 -1.14
CA GLU A 96 -10.95 0.90 -1.90
C GLU A 96 -11.40 0.62 -3.35
N LEU A 97 -10.82 -0.39 -4.00
CA LEU A 97 -10.94 -0.59 -5.45
C LEU A 97 -11.71 -1.85 -5.84
N LEU A 98 -11.86 -2.85 -4.97
CA LEU A 98 -12.54 -4.10 -5.34
C LEU A 98 -14.06 -3.93 -5.33
N ALA A 99 -14.64 -3.72 -6.51
CA ALA A 99 -16.09 -3.59 -6.68
C ALA A 99 -16.81 -4.96 -6.67
N SER A 100 -16.20 -5.98 -7.27
CA SER A 100 -16.70 -7.36 -7.18
C SER A 100 -15.63 -8.39 -7.52
N VAL A 101 -15.82 -9.63 -7.07
CA VAL A 101 -14.95 -10.77 -7.36
C VAL A 101 -15.76 -12.00 -7.74
N ARG A 102 -15.28 -12.76 -8.73
CA ARG A 102 -15.85 -14.05 -9.16
C ARG A 102 -14.74 -15.04 -9.51
N GLY A 103 -14.80 -16.24 -8.96
CA GLY A 103 -13.91 -17.35 -9.33
C GLY A 103 -14.57 -18.30 -10.34
N SER A 104 -13.78 -18.88 -11.24
CA SER A 104 -14.19 -19.95 -12.13
C SER A 104 -12.98 -20.80 -12.53
N ALA A 105 -13.00 -22.10 -12.22
CA ALA A 105 -11.83 -22.98 -12.40
C ALA A 105 -10.57 -22.33 -11.79
N ASN A 106 -9.54 -22.10 -12.58
CA ASN A 106 -8.29 -21.43 -12.16
C ASN A 106 -8.28 -19.92 -12.43
N LEU A 107 -9.41 -19.32 -12.79
CA LEU A 107 -9.51 -17.90 -13.11
C LEU A 107 -10.25 -17.15 -12.01
N VAL A 108 -9.82 -15.92 -11.76
CA VAL A 108 -10.56 -14.97 -10.93
C VAL A 108 -10.71 -13.66 -11.67
N VAL A 109 -11.94 -13.16 -11.73
CA VAL A 109 -12.26 -11.85 -12.31
C VAL A 109 -12.52 -10.88 -11.18
N LEU A 110 -11.71 -9.83 -11.11
CA LEU A 110 -11.87 -8.70 -10.20
C LEU A 110 -12.41 -7.51 -10.98
N ARG A 111 -13.42 -6.83 -10.46
CA ARG A 111 -13.93 -5.56 -11.01
C ARG A 111 -13.48 -4.39 -10.16
N THR A 112 -13.12 -3.29 -10.80
CA THR A 112 -12.71 -2.04 -10.16
C THR A 112 -13.50 -0.86 -10.73
N PRO A 113 -13.41 0.34 -10.14
CA PRO A 113 -13.80 1.56 -10.83
C PRO A 113 -13.05 1.73 -12.16
N PRO A 114 -13.58 2.54 -13.10
CA PRO A 114 -12.91 2.84 -14.37
C PRO A 114 -11.49 3.38 -14.17
N GLY A 115 -10.55 2.90 -14.99
CA GLY A 115 -9.14 3.30 -14.97
C GLY A 115 -8.30 2.75 -13.81
N ALA A 116 -8.86 1.97 -12.87
CA ALA A 116 -8.16 1.51 -11.68
C ALA A 116 -7.52 0.10 -11.83
N ALA A 117 -7.89 -0.67 -12.85
CA ALA A 117 -7.51 -2.08 -12.95
C ALA A 117 -6.00 -2.30 -13.06
N GLN A 118 -5.29 -1.50 -13.86
CA GLN A 118 -3.84 -1.60 -14.04
C GLN A 118 -3.07 -1.39 -12.73
N PHE A 119 -3.47 -0.37 -11.97
CA PHE A 119 -2.86 -0.08 -10.68
C PHE A 119 -3.10 -1.20 -9.68
N PHE A 120 -4.32 -1.73 -9.64
CA PHE A 120 -4.69 -2.82 -8.74
C PHE A 120 -3.95 -4.13 -9.07
N ALA A 121 -3.90 -4.50 -10.35
CA ALA A 121 -3.12 -5.65 -10.82
C ALA A 121 -1.65 -5.56 -10.43
N SER A 122 -1.04 -4.39 -10.62
CA SER A 122 0.35 -4.16 -10.24
C SER A 122 0.60 -4.33 -8.72
N ALA A 123 -0.40 -4.04 -7.88
CA ALA A 123 -0.29 -4.30 -6.45
C ALA A 123 -0.45 -5.78 -6.09
N ILE A 124 -1.31 -6.51 -6.83
CA ILE A 124 -1.48 -7.96 -6.70
C ILE A 124 -0.17 -8.68 -7.06
N ASP A 125 0.46 -8.32 -8.18
CA ASP A 125 1.71 -8.95 -8.63
C ASP A 125 2.85 -8.72 -7.63
N ARG A 126 2.95 -7.50 -7.05
CA ARG A 126 3.96 -7.20 -6.02
C ARG A 126 3.77 -7.96 -4.72
N ALA A 127 2.55 -8.43 -4.44
CA ALA A 127 2.30 -9.27 -3.26
C ALA A 127 2.89 -10.69 -3.40
N ASP A 128 3.42 -11.03 -4.58
CA ASP A 128 4.22 -12.23 -4.87
C ASP A 128 3.66 -13.49 -4.23
N ARG A 129 2.38 -13.76 -4.50
CA ARG A 129 1.66 -14.88 -3.89
C ARG A 129 1.90 -16.16 -4.67
N PRO A 130 2.41 -17.24 -4.03
CA PRO A 130 2.69 -18.51 -4.72
C PRO A 130 1.49 -19.17 -5.39
N GLN A 131 0.26 -18.83 -4.98
CA GLN A 131 -0.97 -19.39 -5.56
C GLN A 131 -1.38 -18.73 -6.88
N LEU A 132 -0.68 -17.68 -7.31
CA LEU A 132 -1.00 -16.91 -8.51
C LEU A 132 0.11 -17.09 -9.55
N LEU A 133 -0.28 -17.40 -10.80
CA LEU A 133 0.62 -17.39 -11.95
C LEU A 133 0.87 -15.96 -12.46
N GLY A 134 -0.12 -15.08 -12.30
CA GLY A 134 -0.01 -13.68 -12.68
C GLY A 134 -1.37 -13.02 -12.94
N THR A 135 -1.33 -11.77 -13.39
CA THR A 135 -2.51 -10.97 -13.68
C THR A 135 -2.48 -10.34 -15.09
N ILE A 136 -3.67 -10.07 -15.64
CA ILE A 136 -3.87 -9.26 -16.85
C ILE A 136 -4.94 -8.21 -16.53
N ALA A 137 -4.60 -6.95 -16.70
CA ALA A 137 -5.53 -5.85 -16.46
C ALA A 137 -6.05 -5.23 -17.77
N GLY A 138 -7.34 -4.88 -17.76
CA GLY A 138 -7.98 -3.96 -18.69
C GLY A 138 -8.08 -2.56 -18.09
N ASP A 139 -9.24 -1.93 -18.25
CA ASP A 139 -9.56 -0.62 -17.66
C ASP A 139 -10.20 -0.73 -16.26
N ASP A 140 -11.25 -1.55 -16.15
CA ASP A 140 -12.08 -1.74 -14.96
C ASP A 140 -12.14 -3.20 -14.48
N THR A 141 -11.31 -4.05 -15.07
CA THR A 141 -11.32 -5.50 -14.89
C THR A 141 -9.91 -6.05 -14.82
N VAL A 142 -9.64 -6.89 -13.82
CA VAL A 142 -8.39 -7.66 -13.69
C VAL A 142 -8.72 -9.15 -13.76
N LEU A 143 -8.07 -9.87 -14.67
CA LEU A 143 -8.03 -11.32 -14.68
C LEU A 143 -6.82 -11.79 -13.87
N VAL A 144 -7.06 -12.63 -12.87
CA VAL A 144 -6.03 -13.29 -12.09
C VAL A 144 -6.04 -14.77 -12.46
N ILE A 145 -4.86 -15.34 -12.70
CA ILE A 145 -4.69 -16.75 -13.08
C ILE A 145 -4.05 -17.48 -11.90
N CYS A 146 -4.72 -18.51 -11.40
CA CYS A 146 -4.26 -19.35 -10.29
C CYS A 146 -3.36 -20.48 -10.79
N THR A 147 -2.47 -20.97 -9.92
CA THR A 147 -1.63 -22.14 -10.20
C THR A 147 -2.43 -23.42 -10.27
N GLU A 148 -3.40 -23.60 -9.36
CA GLU A 148 -4.23 -24.80 -9.29
C GLU A 148 -5.43 -24.73 -10.27
N PRO A 149 -5.76 -25.83 -10.98
CA PRO A 149 -6.86 -25.89 -11.95
C PRO A 149 -8.25 -25.49 -11.41
N ASP A 150 -8.48 -25.64 -10.11
CA ASP A 150 -9.72 -25.34 -9.40
C ASP A 150 -9.53 -24.30 -8.27
N GLY A 151 -8.38 -23.60 -8.26
CA GLY A 151 -8.02 -22.66 -7.19
C GLY A 151 -8.75 -21.32 -7.19
N GLY A 152 -9.49 -20.99 -8.25
CA GLY A 152 -10.09 -19.67 -8.46
C GLY A 152 -11.09 -19.29 -7.37
N GLU A 153 -11.88 -20.24 -6.88
CA GLU A 153 -12.86 -19.98 -5.81
C GLU A 153 -12.16 -19.67 -4.47
N ALA A 154 -11.06 -20.35 -4.14
CA ALA A 154 -10.29 -20.08 -2.94
C ALA A 154 -9.61 -18.71 -2.99
N VAL A 155 -9.05 -18.35 -4.15
CA VAL A 155 -8.43 -17.03 -4.36
C VAL A 155 -9.48 -15.90 -4.36
N ALA A 156 -10.66 -16.13 -4.93
CA ALA A 156 -11.78 -15.19 -4.87
C ALA A 156 -12.20 -14.87 -3.43
N ARG A 157 -12.29 -15.89 -2.56
CA ARG A 157 -12.57 -15.70 -1.13
C ARG A 157 -11.48 -14.91 -0.44
N TYR A 158 -10.21 -15.21 -0.72
CA TYR A 158 -9.07 -14.45 -0.18
C TYR A 158 -9.19 -12.94 -0.46
N PHE A 159 -9.48 -12.54 -1.70
CA PHE A 159 -9.67 -11.13 -2.04
C PHE A 159 -10.90 -10.50 -1.35
N THR A 160 -11.97 -11.28 -1.20
CA THR A 160 -13.18 -10.86 -0.45
C THR A 160 -12.83 -10.59 1.01
N ASP A 161 -12.10 -11.50 1.64
CA ASP A 161 -11.69 -11.39 3.03
C ASP A 161 -10.79 -10.17 3.24
N LEU A 162 -9.81 -9.95 2.37
CA LEU A 162 -8.96 -8.76 2.43
C LEU A 162 -9.77 -7.45 2.41
N ALA A 163 -10.76 -7.35 1.53
CA ALA A 163 -11.62 -6.17 1.44
C ALA A 163 -12.45 -5.96 2.72
N ALA A 164 -12.82 -7.03 3.42
CA ALA A 164 -13.57 -6.97 4.68
C ALA A 164 -12.71 -6.54 5.88
N HIS A 165 -11.45 -7.00 5.96
CA HIS A 165 -10.57 -6.79 7.12
C HIS A 165 -9.90 -5.40 7.16
N ALA A 166 -9.94 -4.63 6.08
CA ALA A 166 -9.39 -3.27 6.02
C ALA A 166 -10.37 -2.18 6.52
N ARG A 167 -11.60 -2.55 6.93
CA ARG A 167 -12.54 -1.61 7.54
C ARG A 167 -12.12 -1.36 9.01
N PRO A 168 -11.75 -0.13 9.41
CA PRO A 168 -11.48 0.13 10.83
C PRO A 168 -12.75 -0.16 11.64
N ALA A 169 -12.60 -0.84 12.78
CA ALA A 169 -13.70 -1.08 13.69
C ALA A 169 -14.39 0.27 14.03
N PRO A 170 -15.74 0.33 14.02
CA PRO A 170 -16.43 1.56 14.41
C PRO A 170 -16.00 1.93 15.84
N PRO A 171 -15.86 3.23 16.16
CA PRO A 171 -15.50 3.65 17.50
C PRO A 171 -16.53 3.08 18.47
N THR A 172 -16.07 2.23 19.40
CA THR A 172 -16.89 1.69 20.47
C THR A 172 -17.53 2.88 21.19
N ALA A 173 -18.85 3.00 21.08
CA ALA A 173 -19.61 3.99 21.83
C ALA A 173 -19.23 3.84 23.31
N ARG A 174 -18.69 4.90 23.90
CA ARG A 174 -18.44 4.99 25.35
C ARG A 174 -19.71 4.56 26.07
N ALA A 175 -19.57 3.57 26.94
CA ALA A 175 -20.61 3.16 27.87
C ALA A 175 -21.17 4.42 28.55
N GLN A 176 -22.47 4.65 28.38
CA GLN A 176 -23.19 5.64 29.16
C GLN A 176 -23.18 5.17 30.61
N ASP A 177 -22.52 5.95 31.46
CA ASP A 177 -22.42 5.75 32.90
C ASP A 177 -23.81 5.99 33.54
N PRO A 178 -24.49 4.98 34.10
CA PRO A 178 -25.81 5.14 34.67
C PRO A 178 -25.67 5.45 36.16
N ALA A 179 -25.22 6.65 36.50
CA ALA A 179 -25.19 7.12 37.88
C ALA A 179 -25.52 8.60 37.97
N ARG A 180 -26.78 8.95 37.80
CA ARG A 180 -27.31 10.23 38.27
C ARG A 180 -28.73 10.07 38.78
N THR A 181 -28.82 9.64 40.04
CA THR A 181 -30.04 9.63 40.85
C THR A 181 -30.60 11.07 40.94
N PRO A 182 -31.90 11.30 40.68
CA PRO A 182 -32.47 12.62 40.86
C PRO A 182 -32.77 12.88 42.35
N ASP A 183 -32.21 13.98 42.86
CA ASP A 183 -32.48 14.55 44.17
C ASP A 183 -33.96 14.92 44.30
N THR A 184 -34.58 14.45 45.38
CA THR A 184 -36.03 14.55 45.61
C THR A 184 -36.32 15.88 46.27
N ARG A 185 -36.96 16.81 45.54
CA ARG A 185 -37.41 18.08 46.13
C ARG A 185 -38.46 17.80 47.20
N GLN A 186 -38.11 18.21 48.41
CA GLN A 186 -38.98 18.34 49.56
C GLN A 186 -39.31 19.82 49.73
N LYS A 187 -40.60 20.19 49.71
CA LYS A 187 -41.19 21.19 50.62
C LYS A 187 -42.72 21.24 50.50
N PRO A 188 -43.41 21.61 51.60
CA PRO A 188 -44.83 21.37 51.84
C PRO A 188 -45.77 22.37 51.14
#